data_AF-A0A8T0PH89-F1
#
_entry.id   AF-A0A8T0PH89-F1
#
_cell.length_a   1.000
_cell.length_b   1.000
_cell.length_c   1.000
_cell.angle_alpha   90.00
_cell.angle_beta   90.00
_cell.angle_gamma   90.00
#
_symmetry.space_group_name_H-M   'P 1'
#
loop_
_entity.id
_entity.type
_entity.pdbx_description
1 polymer ?
#
loop_
_entity_poly.entity_id
_entity_poly.type
_entity_poly.pdbx_seq_one_letter_code
_entity_poly.pdbx_strand_id
1 'polypeptide(L)'
;MPYQHTRSLRMVLLDTIHGFYLQALARLPSGDLRSRLHRSLLRGGYCYGPMDDPASNIILNTIWYEANFAAEITPALDLIGPKSLTRLVSRSFYGLVSFLQTRYHNLSEHQVVQCLVGTCGQLRAADPNFCAPGDEKAKQHRWCSDIPIITEMEKRIPSAGIQEAYEAAATAAWHPNPEQQAAFLTSWEGDRHSMGSKFSLEEVQQLCSVLSPNQPPIPERICSSSYHVKVGKMRSQAQQMRLSRKVQAALNKHLLRDGIET
;
A
#
# COMPACT_ATOMS: atom_id res chain seq x y z
N MET A 1 -4.36 -29.69 8.94
CA MET A 1 -3.13 -28.88 9.01
C MET A 1 -3.42 -27.43 8.58
N PRO A 2 -3.97 -26.58 9.46
CA PRO A 2 -4.43 -25.23 9.12
C PRO A 2 -3.29 -24.25 8.75
N TYR A 3 -2.07 -24.44 9.28
CA TYR A 3 -0.94 -23.52 9.10
C TYR A 3 -0.43 -23.39 7.64
N GLN A 4 -0.42 -24.48 6.87
CA GLN A 4 0.03 -24.46 5.47
C GLN A 4 -0.94 -23.66 4.58
N HIS A 5 -2.23 -23.76 4.86
CA HIS A 5 -3.27 -23.06 4.12
C HIS A 5 -3.18 -21.54 4.33
N THR A 6 -2.94 -21.10 5.58
CA THR A 6 -2.70 -19.69 5.90
C THR A 6 -1.52 -19.12 5.13
N ARG A 7 -0.42 -19.86 5.03
CA ARG A 7 0.79 -19.40 4.34
C ARG A 7 0.55 -19.18 2.84
N SER A 8 -0.13 -20.11 2.18
CA SER A 8 -0.47 -19.98 0.76
C SER A 8 -1.40 -18.79 0.51
N LEU A 9 -2.42 -18.60 1.35
CA LEU A 9 -3.34 -17.46 1.24
C LEU A 9 -2.63 -16.12 1.45
N ARG A 10 -1.69 -16.04 2.41
CA ARG A 10 -0.85 -14.84 2.59
C ARG A 10 -0.05 -14.52 1.35
N MET A 11 0.55 -15.52 0.70
CA MET A 11 1.32 -15.31 -0.53
C MET A 11 0.45 -14.78 -1.66
N VAL A 12 -0.77 -15.32 -1.84
CA VAL A 12 -1.74 -14.81 -2.82
C VAL A 12 -2.08 -13.34 -2.52
N LEU A 13 -2.40 -13.02 -1.26
CA LEU A 13 -2.75 -11.65 -0.89
C LEU A 13 -1.58 -10.67 -1.10
N LEU A 14 -0.34 -11.07 -0.76
CA LEU A 14 0.84 -10.25 -0.99
C LEU A 14 1.07 -9.98 -2.49
N ASP A 15 0.82 -10.97 -3.35
CA ASP A 15 0.91 -10.81 -4.80
C ASP A 15 -0.18 -9.87 -5.34
N THR A 16 -1.41 -10.00 -4.84
CA THR A 16 -2.51 -9.07 -5.15
C THR A 16 -2.16 -7.64 -4.74
N ILE A 17 -1.64 -7.44 -3.53
CA ILE A 17 -1.20 -6.12 -3.04
C ILE A 17 -0.05 -5.57 -3.90
N HIS A 18 0.88 -6.43 -4.32
CA HIS A 18 1.94 -6.03 -5.24
C HIS A 18 1.37 -5.48 -6.56
N GLY A 19 0.34 -6.13 -7.11
CA GLY A 19 -0.41 -5.64 -8.26
C GLY A 19 -0.98 -4.24 -8.06
N PHE A 20 -1.56 -3.94 -6.88
CA PHE A 20 -2.07 -2.59 -6.58
C PHE A 20 -0.98 -1.52 -6.57
N TYR A 21 0.19 -1.84 -6.06
CA TYR A 21 1.31 -0.90 -6.13
C TYR A 21 1.76 -0.65 -7.57
N LEU A 22 1.81 -1.68 -8.42
CA LEU A 22 2.15 -1.49 -9.83
C LEU A 22 1.10 -0.63 -10.55
N GLN A 23 -0.19 -0.83 -10.27
CA GLN A 23 -1.27 0.00 -10.78
C GLN A 23 -1.15 1.46 -10.31
N ALA A 24 -0.91 1.69 -9.01
CA ALA A 24 -0.72 3.03 -8.47
C ALA A 24 0.49 3.74 -9.09
N LEU A 25 1.61 3.03 -9.26
CA LEU A 25 2.83 3.55 -9.91
C LEU A 25 2.60 3.89 -11.39
N ALA A 26 1.76 3.13 -12.09
CA ALA A 26 1.39 3.42 -13.48
C ALA A 26 0.47 4.64 -13.60
N ARG A 27 -0.35 4.91 -12.58
CA ARG A 27 -1.26 6.07 -12.53
C ARG A 27 -0.54 7.36 -12.15
N LEU A 28 0.50 7.32 -11.33
CA LEU A 28 1.23 8.51 -10.86
C LEU A 28 2.12 9.15 -11.96
N PRO A 29 2.24 10.49 -12.00
CA PRO A 29 3.13 11.17 -12.94
C PRO A 29 4.60 10.81 -12.66
N SER A 30 5.28 10.21 -13.65
CA SER A 30 6.61 9.64 -13.46
C SER A 30 7.70 10.66 -13.10
N GLY A 31 7.54 11.92 -13.51
CA GLY A 31 8.47 13.01 -13.14
C GLY A 31 8.44 13.29 -11.64
N ASP A 32 7.24 13.58 -11.12
CA ASP A 32 6.99 13.86 -9.71
C ASP A 32 7.25 12.66 -8.81
N LEU A 33 6.96 11.45 -9.29
CA LEU A 33 7.30 10.24 -8.57
C LEU A 33 8.80 10.17 -8.26
N ARG A 34 9.65 10.45 -9.25
CA ARG A 34 11.12 10.39 -9.08
C ARG A 34 11.67 11.54 -8.26
N SER A 35 11.14 12.75 -8.41
CA SER A 35 11.68 13.95 -7.75
C SER A 35 11.16 14.15 -6.34
N ARG A 36 9.86 13.91 -6.11
CA ARG A 36 9.14 14.36 -4.90
C ARG A 36 8.40 13.22 -4.19
N LEU A 37 7.47 12.55 -4.89
CA LEU A 37 6.51 11.64 -4.27
C LEU A 37 7.11 10.29 -3.83
N HIS A 38 8.31 9.91 -4.28
CA HIS A 38 8.93 8.64 -3.85
C HIS A 38 9.10 8.57 -2.33
N ARG A 39 9.45 9.68 -1.66
CA ARG A 39 9.57 9.71 -0.19
C ARG A 39 8.23 9.42 0.45
N SER A 40 7.21 10.15 0.00
CA SER A 40 5.86 10.12 0.55
C SER A 40 5.20 8.76 0.33
N LEU A 41 5.38 8.16 -0.85
CA LEU A 41 4.97 6.79 -1.14
C LEU A 41 5.67 5.79 -0.21
N LEU A 42 6.97 5.94 0.05
CA LEU A 42 7.73 5.02 0.90
C LEU A 42 7.43 5.14 2.40
N ARG A 43 6.84 6.27 2.82
CA ARG A 43 6.54 6.59 4.22
C ARG A 43 5.07 6.39 4.58
N GLY A 44 4.17 6.78 3.67
CA GLY A 44 2.74 6.82 3.93
C GLY A 44 1.86 6.11 2.90
N GLY A 45 2.36 5.78 1.70
CA GLY A 45 1.58 5.22 0.59
C GLY A 45 1.13 3.77 0.79
N TYR A 46 0.20 3.55 1.72
CA TYR A 46 -0.38 2.25 2.03
C TYR A 46 -1.70 2.02 1.29
N CYS A 47 -2.10 0.75 1.11
CA CYS A 47 -3.26 0.40 0.28
C CYS A 47 -4.59 0.32 1.02
N TYR A 48 -4.59 0.50 2.35
CA TYR A 48 -5.82 0.65 3.14
C TYR A 48 -6.29 2.11 3.12
N GLY A 49 -7.61 2.31 3.21
CA GLY A 49 -8.21 3.63 3.22
C GLY A 49 -9.65 3.64 2.73
N PRO A 50 -10.24 4.84 2.57
CA PRO A 50 -11.66 5.03 2.28
C PRO A 50 -12.07 4.79 0.82
N MET A 51 -11.12 4.67 -0.11
CA MET A 51 -11.39 4.52 -1.54
C MET A 51 -11.88 3.12 -1.89
N ASP A 52 -12.63 3.01 -2.98
CA ASP A 52 -13.19 1.74 -3.47
C ASP A 52 -12.09 0.78 -3.97
N ASP A 53 -11.04 1.31 -4.63
CA ASP A 53 -9.90 0.51 -5.08
C ASP A 53 -8.62 0.76 -4.25
N PRO A 54 -7.87 -0.30 -3.89
CA PRO A 54 -6.64 -0.15 -3.10
C PRO A 54 -5.54 0.66 -3.79
N ALA A 55 -5.51 0.72 -5.13
CA ALA A 55 -4.54 1.53 -5.86
C ALA A 55 -4.80 3.03 -5.66
N SER A 56 -6.06 3.48 -5.66
CA SER A 56 -6.41 4.86 -5.31
C SER A 56 -6.09 5.19 -3.85
N ASN A 57 -6.25 4.25 -2.91
CA ASN A 57 -5.78 4.45 -1.53
C ASN A 57 -4.27 4.71 -1.46
N ILE A 58 -3.45 3.97 -2.23
CA ILE A 58 -2.00 4.20 -2.29
C ILE A 58 -1.70 5.63 -2.75
N ILE A 59 -2.38 6.09 -3.80
CA ILE A 59 -2.20 7.44 -4.35
C ILE A 59 -2.65 8.50 -3.34
N LEU A 60 -3.86 8.36 -2.78
CA LEU A 60 -4.43 9.27 -1.79
C LEU A 60 -3.49 9.43 -0.58
N ASN A 61 -3.08 8.30 0.00
CA ASN A 61 -2.16 8.30 1.13
C ASN A 61 -0.79 8.92 0.79
N THR A 62 -0.30 8.70 -0.44
CA THR A 62 0.97 9.29 -0.91
C THR A 62 0.88 10.81 -1.02
N ILE A 63 -0.20 11.32 -1.63
CA ILE A 63 -0.42 12.76 -1.82
C ILE A 63 -0.70 13.44 -0.48
N TRP A 64 -1.50 12.83 0.39
CA TRP A 64 -1.74 13.35 1.73
C TRP A 64 -0.45 13.47 2.53
N TYR A 65 0.40 12.44 2.51
CA TYR A 65 1.68 12.49 3.22
C TYR A 65 2.60 13.58 2.65
N GLU A 66 2.62 13.76 1.33
CA GLU A 66 3.38 14.84 0.69
C GLU A 66 2.92 16.23 1.14
N ALA A 67 1.60 16.46 1.18
CA ALA A 67 1.02 17.75 1.54
C ALA A 67 1.23 18.11 3.02
N ASN A 68 1.24 17.11 3.92
CA ASN A 68 1.31 17.32 5.36
C ASN A 68 2.72 17.19 5.94
N PHE A 69 3.63 16.49 5.25
CA PHE A 69 5.00 16.23 5.69
C PHE A 69 6.02 16.50 4.58
N ALA A 70 5.87 17.65 3.93
CA ALA A 70 6.79 18.10 2.89
C ALA A 70 8.23 18.12 3.41
N ALA A 71 9.14 17.54 2.64
CA ALA A 71 10.56 17.56 2.96
C ALA A 71 11.26 18.70 2.21
N GLU A 72 12.14 19.43 2.89
CA GLU A 72 12.93 20.53 2.28
C GLU A 72 13.76 20.08 1.08
N ILE A 73 14.31 18.85 1.11
CA ILE A 73 15.14 18.30 0.03
C ILE A 73 14.85 16.80 -0.11
N THR A 74 14.24 16.38 -1.22
CA THR A 74 14.14 14.97 -1.60
C THR A 74 15.22 14.61 -2.61
N PRO A 75 16.09 13.62 -2.32
CA PRO A 75 17.04 13.15 -3.32
C PRO A 75 16.28 12.51 -4.48
N ALA A 76 16.58 12.90 -5.72
CA ALA A 76 15.98 12.28 -6.88
C ALA A 76 16.25 10.76 -6.88
N LEU A 77 15.19 9.97 -7.00
CA LEU A 77 15.28 8.51 -7.07
C LEU A 77 14.89 8.05 -8.48
N ASP A 78 15.83 7.42 -9.19
CA ASP A 78 15.58 6.95 -10.56
C ASP A 78 14.52 5.84 -10.63
N LEU A 79 14.51 4.95 -9.63
CA LEU A 79 13.61 3.80 -9.55
C LEU A 79 13.34 3.37 -8.10
N ILE A 80 12.08 3.02 -7.82
CA ILE A 80 11.70 2.32 -6.59
C ILE A 80 12.14 0.87 -6.70
N GLY A 81 13.18 0.51 -5.95
CA GLY A 81 13.72 -0.85 -5.99
C GLY A 81 12.75 -1.92 -5.47
N PRO A 82 12.88 -3.18 -5.91
CA PRO A 82 11.97 -4.28 -5.57
C PRO A 82 11.88 -4.55 -4.06
N LYS A 83 12.95 -4.29 -3.32
CA LYS A 83 12.96 -4.40 -1.85
C LYS A 83 12.07 -3.37 -1.16
N SER A 84 12.08 -2.14 -1.67
CA SER A 84 11.22 -1.07 -1.15
C SER A 84 9.76 -1.39 -1.41
N LEU A 85 9.47 -1.92 -2.60
CA LEU A 85 8.14 -2.38 -2.97
C LEU A 85 7.67 -3.55 -2.11
N THR A 86 8.51 -4.56 -1.90
CA THR A 86 8.21 -5.70 -1.01
C THR A 86 7.91 -5.21 0.42
N ARG A 87 8.67 -4.23 0.92
CA ARG A 87 8.43 -3.64 2.24
C ARG A 87 7.06 -2.94 2.32
N LEU A 88 6.71 -2.17 1.29
CA LEU A 88 5.40 -1.51 1.21
C LEU A 88 4.26 -2.51 1.15
N VAL A 89 4.41 -3.55 0.32
CA VAL A 89 3.46 -4.67 0.23
C VAL A 89 3.25 -5.34 1.58
N SER A 90 4.32 -5.69 2.30
CA SER A 90 4.21 -6.30 3.63
C SER A 90 3.55 -5.36 4.65
N ARG A 91 3.90 -4.07 4.66
CA ARG A 91 3.31 -3.08 5.58
C ARG A 91 1.82 -2.88 5.33
N SER A 92 1.42 -2.77 4.07
CA SER A 92 0.02 -2.71 3.66
C SER A 92 -0.75 -3.97 4.05
N PHE A 93 -0.14 -5.16 3.88
CA PHE A 93 -0.72 -6.41 4.37
C PHE A 93 -0.99 -6.36 5.89
N TYR A 94 0.01 -5.96 6.69
CA TYR A 94 -0.16 -5.85 8.14
C TYR A 94 -1.21 -4.79 8.52
N GLY A 95 -1.27 -3.68 7.79
CA GLY A 95 -2.29 -2.66 7.99
C GLY A 95 -3.72 -3.19 7.76
N LEU A 96 -3.95 -3.89 6.65
CA LEU A 96 -5.25 -4.49 6.34
C LEU A 96 -5.67 -5.56 7.38
N VAL A 97 -4.73 -6.43 7.77
CA VAL A 97 -5.00 -7.47 8.77
C VAL A 97 -5.31 -6.86 10.13
N SER A 98 -4.50 -5.89 10.57
CA SER A 98 -4.67 -5.18 11.84
C SER A 98 -6.01 -4.44 11.88
N PHE A 99 -6.40 -3.75 10.80
CA PHE A 99 -7.69 -3.07 10.69
C PHE A 99 -8.85 -4.03 11.02
N LEU A 100 -8.90 -5.19 10.36
CA LEU A 100 -9.99 -6.16 10.54
C LEU A 100 -9.94 -6.84 11.91
N GLN A 101 -8.76 -7.13 12.45
CA GLN A 101 -8.63 -7.69 13.80
C GLN A 101 -9.05 -6.71 14.90
N THR A 102 -8.81 -5.42 14.70
CA THR A 102 -9.28 -4.37 15.62
C THR A 102 -10.79 -4.17 15.51
N ARG A 103 -11.35 -4.16 14.29
CA ARG A 103 -12.81 -4.10 14.09
C ARG A 103 -13.54 -5.31 14.67
N TYR A 104 -12.91 -6.49 14.62
CA TYR A 104 -13.50 -7.77 15.00
C TYR A 104 -12.51 -8.63 15.80
N HIS A 105 -12.42 -8.41 17.12
CA HIS A 105 -11.43 -9.05 18.01
C HIS A 105 -11.43 -10.58 18.02
N ASN A 106 -12.56 -11.19 17.66
CA ASN A 106 -12.72 -12.65 17.67
C ASN A 106 -12.25 -13.33 16.37
N LEU A 107 -11.72 -12.58 15.40
CA LEU A 107 -11.20 -13.16 14.16
C LEU A 107 -9.76 -13.63 14.30
N SER A 108 -9.54 -14.91 14.00
CA SER A 108 -8.18 -15.43 13.84
C SER A 108 -7.50 -14.82 12.61
N GLU A 109 -6.16 -14.80 12.61
CA GLU A 109 -5.40 -14.31 11.45
C GLU A 109 -5.75 -15.07 10.15
N HIS A 110 -5.99 -16.39 10.25
CA HIS A 110 -6.39 -17.20 9.10
C HIS A 110 -7.72 -16.73 8.50
N GLN A 111 -8.70 -16.45 9.36
CA GLN A 111 -10.02 -15.94 8.97
C GLN A 111 -9.93 -14.57 8.29
N VAL A 112 -9.12 -13.66 8.84
CA VAL A 112 -8.90 -12.34 8.25
C VAL A 112 -8.23 -12.45 6.89
N VAL A 113 -7.19 -13.27 6.77
CA VAL A 113 -6.50 -13.48 5.50
C VAL A 113 -7.42 -14.15 4.47
N GLN A 114 -8.26 -15.10 4.87
CA GLN A 114 -9.28 -15.69 3.99
C GLN A 114 -10.28 -14.66 3.47
N CYS A 115 -10.78 -13.81 4.37
CA CYS A 115 -11.67 -12.70 4.01
C CYS A 115 -11.00 -11.78 2.98
N LEU A 116 -9.80 -11.29 3.29
CA LEU A 116 -9.06 -10.39 2.41
C LEU A 116 -8.72 -11.04 1.06
N VAL A 117 -8.37 -12.33 1.01
CA VAL A 117 -8.16 -13.00 -0.29
C VAL A 117 -9.46 -13.05 -1.09
N GLY A 118 -10.59 -13.37 -0.44
CA GLY A 118 -11.89 -13.43 -1.10
C GLY A 118 -12.37 -12.08 -1.62
N THR A 119 -11.99 -10.97 -0.97
CA THR A 119 -12.30 -9.60 -1.41
C THR A 119 -11.18 -8.96 -2.22
N CYS A 120 -10.16 -9.72 -2.63
CA CYS A 120 -8.98 -9.22 -3.31
C CYS A 120 -8.27 -8.07 -2.55
N GLY A 121 -8.34 -8.02 -1.22
CA GLY A 121 -7.70 -6.99 -0.40
C GLY A 121 -8.47 -5.66 -0.36
N GLN A 122 -9.70 -5.62 -0.89
CA GLN A 122 -10.56 -4.45 -0.82
C GLN A 122 -11.18 -4.36 0.58
N LEU A 123 -10.79 -3.33 1.33
CA LEU A 123 -11.20 -3.17 2.73
C LEU A 123 -12.70 -2.93 2.88
N ARG A 124 -13.29 -2.15 1.97
CA ARG A 124 -14.72 -1.83 1.96
C ARG A 124 -15.60 -3.06 1.71
N ALA A 125 -15.11 -4.01 0.91
CA ALA A 125 -15.80 -5.26 0.68
C ALA A 125 -15.55 -6.27 1.81
N ALA A 126 -14.40 -6.17 2.50
CA ALA A 126 -14.05 -7.07 3.60
C ALA A 126 -14.73 -6.73 4.93
N ASP A 127 -15.05 -5.45 5.16
CA ASP A 127 -15.79 -4.99 6.33
C ASP A 127 -17.26 -4.67 5.95
N PRO A 128 -18.23 -5.51 6.32
CA PRO A 128 -19.64 -5.28 5.99
C PRO A 128 -20.22 -4.02 6.65
N ASN A 129 -19.63 -3.57 7.77
CA ASN A 129 -20.05 -2.39 8.52
C ASN A 129 -19.17 -1.17 8.21
N PHE A 130 -18.47 -1.18 7.07
CA PHE A 130 -17.58 -0.08 6.68
C PHE A 130 -18.34 1.19 6.30
N CYS A 131 -19.52 1.06 5.67
CA CYS A 131 -20.35 2.20 5.26
C CYS A 131 -21.49 2.41 6.27
N ALA A 132 -21.95 3.65 6.43
CA ALA A 132 -23.09 3.95 7.27
C ALA A 132 -24.38 3.32 6.69
N PRO A 133 -25.34 2.89 7.53
CA PRO A 133 -26.62 2.39 7.06
C PRO A 133 -27.37 3.49 6.30
N GLY A 134 -27.46 3.36 4.98
CA GLY A 134 -28.07 4.36 4.08
C GLY A 134 -27.35 4.54 2.74
N ASP A 135 -26.11 4.08 2.61
CA ASP A 135 -25.41 4.04 1.32
C ASP A 135 -26.01 2.94 0.41
N GLU A 136 -27.05 3.29 -0.35
CA GLU A 136 -27.71 2.36 -1.30
C GLU A 136 -26.73 1.75 -2.32
N LYS A 137 -25.59 2.41 -2.54
CA LYS A 137 -24.53 2.01 -3.48
C LYS A 137 -23.62 0.88 -2.96
N ALA A 138 -23.67 0.56 -1.66
CA ALA A 138 -22.94 -0.59 -1.08
C ALA A 138 -23.47 -1.95 -1.58
N LYS A 139 -24.69 -1.98 -2.13
CA LYS A 139 -25.35 -3.20 -2.63
C LYS A 139 -24.75 -3.76 -3.92
N GLN A 140 -23.84 -3.04 -4.59
CA GLN A 140 -23.19 -3.46 -5.84
C GLN A 140 -22.09 -4.52 -5.61
N HIS A 141 -21.49 -4.60 -4.41
CA HIS A 141 -20.46 -5.59 -4.08
C HIS A 141 -21.04 -6.96 -3.63
N ARG A 142 -22.20 -7.34 -4.20
CA ARG A 142 -22.87 -8.63 -4.05
C ARG A 142 -22.12 -9.80 -4.72
N TRP A 143 -20.80 -9.72 -4.79
CA TRP A 143 -19.92 -10.83 -5.17
C TRP A 143 -19.22 -11.43 -3.95
N CYS A 144 -19.16 -10.68 -2.84
CA CYS A 144 -18.51 -11.13 -1.60
C CYS A 144 -19.47 -11.82 -0.63
N SER A 145 -20.79 -11.73 -0.86
CA SER A 145 -21.83 -12.36 -0.04
C SER A 145 -21.76 -13.90 -0.04
N ASP A 146 -21.06 -14.50 -1.01
CA ASP A 146 -20.83 -15.94 -1.09
C ASP A 146 -19.64 -16.41 -0.23
N ILE A 147 -18.90 -15.48 0.40
CA ILE A 147 -17.79 -15.80 1.30
C ILE A 147 -18.38 -16.00 2.71
N PRO A 148 -18.38 -17.23 3.26
CA PRO A 148 -19.10 -17.55 4.50
C PRO A 148 -18.67 -16.69 5.70
N ILE A 149 -17.43 -16.23 5.70
CA ILE A 149 -16.91 -15.42 6.80
C ILE A 149 -17.44 -13.99 6.81
N ILE A 150 -17.70 -13.40 5.65
CA ILE A 150 -18.22 -12.04 5.56
C ILE A 150 -19.67 -12.01 6.04
N THR A 151 -20.46 -13.02 5.66
CA THR A 151 -21.84 -13.21 6.16
C THR A 151 -21.88 -13.38 7.68
N GLU A 152 -20.90 -14.07 8.25
CA GLU A 152 -20.77 -14.25 9.70
C GLU A 152 -20.33 -12.95 10.40
N MET A 153 -19.48 -12.14 9.75
CA MET A 153 -19.08 -10.81 10.24
C MET A 153 -20.22 -9.79 10.18
N GLU A 154 -21.09 -9.85 9.16
CA GLU A 154 -22.24 -8.94 8.99
C GLU A 154 -23.23 -9.03 10.15
N LYS A 155 -23.38 -10.22 10.74
CA LYS A 155 -24.25 -10.45 11.92
C LYS A 155 -23.64 -9.95 13.23
N ARG A 156 -22.37 -9.50 13.21
CA ARG A 156 -21.63 -9.10 14.42
C ARG A 156 -21.53 -7.59 14.50
N ILE A 157 -21.64 -7.09 15.73
CA ILE A 157 -21.40 -5.68 16.05
C ILE A 157 -19.87 -5.47 16.05
N PRO A 158 -19.34 -4.49 15.29
CA PRO A 158 -17.92 -4.13 15.35
C PRO A 158 -17.51 -3.76 16.78
N SER A 159 -16.36 -4.26 17.23
CA SER A 159 -15.85 -4.01 18.58
C SER A 159 -15.21 -2.63 18.72
N ALA A 160 -14.69 -2.08 17.62
CA ALA A 160 -13.97 -0.82 17.56
C ALA A 160 -14.52 0.11 16.45
N GLY A 161 -14.33 1.41 16.63
CA GLY A 161 -14.66 2.43 15.62
C GLY A 161 -13.78 2.32 14.37
N ILE A 162 -14.20 2.95 13.27
CA ILE A 162 -13.41 3.00 12.02
C ILE A 162 -12.07 3.70 12.25
N GLN A 163 -12.08 4.80 13.02
CA GLN A 163 -10.86 5.56 13.32
C GLN A 163 -9.83 4.73 14.11
N GLU A 164 -10.27 4.05 15.16
CA GLU A 164 -9.41 3.16 15.96
C GLU A 164 -8.82 2.04 15.11
N ALA A 165 -9.61 1.47 14.20
CA ALA A 165 -9.13 0.46 13.26
C ALA A 165 -8.09 1.01 12.27
N TYR A 166 -8.26 2.23 11.77
CA TYR A 166 -7.24 2.88 10.94
C TYR A 166 -5.96 3.20 11.71
N GLU A 167 -6.06 3.59 12.98
CA GLU A 167 -4.91 3.84 13.83
C GLU A 167 -4.12 2.54 14.07
N ALA A 168 -4.82 1.44 14.35
CA ALA A 168 -4.21 0.12 14.45
C ALA A 168 -3.57 -0.34 13.13
N ALA A 169 -4.21 -0.04 11.99
CA ALA A 169 -3.65 -0.31 10.67
C ALA A 169 -2.37 0.48 10.41
N ALA A 170 -2.38 1.77 10.71
CA ALA A 170 -1.23 2.66 10.53
C ALA A 170 -0.07 2.30 11.44
N THR A 171 -0.37 1.91 12.68
CA THR A 171 0.62 1.40 13.63
C THR A 171 1.26 0.11 13.12
N ALA A 172 0.46 -0.86 12.66
CA ALA A 172 0.95 -2.12 12.11
C ALA A 172 1.77 -1.94 10.82
N ALA A 173 1.41 -0.94 10.00
CA ALA A 173 2.14 -0.57 8.79
C ALA A 173 3.42 0.24 9.07
N TRP A 174 3.68 0.64 10.32
CA TRP A 174 4.78 1.50 10.74
C TRP A 174 4.73 2.89 10.07
N HIS A 175 3.53 3.49 10.06
CA HIS A 175 3.35 4.89 9.68
C HIS A 175 4.03 5.81 10.71
N PRO A 176 4.72 6.89 10.30
CA PRO A 176 5.37 7.81 11.25
C PRO A 176 4.41 8.48 12.24
N ASN A 177 3.20 8.80 11.80
CA ASN A 177 2.16 9.49 12.58
C ASN A 177 0.82 8.75 12.43
N PRO A 178 0.58 7.63 13.15
CA PRO A 178 -0.57 6.77 12.92
C PRO A 178 -1.91 7.46 13.24
N GLU A 179 -1.98 8.23 14.32
CA GLU A 179 -3.18 8.95 14.75
C GLU A 179 -3.65 9.98 13.71
N GLN A 180 -2.71 10.79 13.18
CA GLN A 180 -3.03 11.80 12.16
C GLN A 180 -3.51 11.17 10.85
N GLN A 181 -2.91 10.03 10.45
CA GLN A 181 -3.38 9.29 9.28
C GLN A 181 -4.78 8.73 9.51
N ALA A 182 -5.05 8.17 10.69
CA ALA A 182 -6.36 7.63 11.03
C ALA A 182 -7.47 8.69 11.04
N ALA A 183 -7.19 9.86 11.62
CA ALA A 183 -8.10 11.00 11.60
C ALA A 183 -8.42 11.43 10.16
N PHE A 184 -7.38 11.59 9.32
CA PHE A 184 -7.54 11.93 7.91
C PHE A 184 -8.39 10.91 7.12
N LEU A 185 -8.08 9.62 7.24
CA LEU A 185 -8.80 8.58 6.51
C LEU A 185 -10.27 8.47 6.95
N THR A 186 -10.55 8.77 8.21
CA THR A 186 -11.91 8.78 8.77
C THR A 186 -12.70 10.01 8.31
N SER A 187 -12.06 11.17 8.26
CA SER A 187 -12.68 12.45 7.86
C SER A 187 -12.70 12.70 6.35
N TRP A 188 -12.23 11.76 5.54
CA TRP A 188 -12.20 11.91 4.08
C TRP A 188 -13.63 11.94 3.53
N GLU A 189 -14.03 13.07 2.95
CA GLU A 189 -15.34 13.28 2.29
C GLU A 189 -15.23 13.40 0.75
N GLY A 190 -14.02 13.28 0.20
CA GLY A 190 -13.81 13.35 -1.24
C GLY A 190 -14.43 12.18 -2.00
N ASP A 191 -14.43 12.28 -3.33
CA ASP A 191 -14.96 11.21 -4.19
C ASP A 191 -14.22 9.90 -3.90
N ARG A 192 -14.97 8.86 -3.52
CA ARG A 192 -14.41 7.56 -3.10
C ARG A 192 -14.25 6.57 -4.27
N HIS A 193 -14.75 6.93 -5.46
CA HIS A 193 -14.60 6.12 -6.67
C HIS A 193 -13.13 6.07 -7.12
N SER A 194 -12.83 5.13 -8.01
CA SER A 194 -11.49 4.98 -8.57
C SER A 194 -11.00 6.30 -9.12
N MET A 195 -9.89 6.78 -8.55
CA MET A 195 -9.20 7.91 -9.15
C MET A 195 -8.71 7.51 -10.55
N GLY A 196 -8.76 8.47 -11.47
CA GLY A 196 -8.64 8.24 -12.91
C GLY A 196 -7.46 7.37 -13.35
N SER A 197 -7.53 6.89 -14.59
CA SER A 197 -6.54 5.96 -15.16
C SER A 197 -5.11 6.49 -15.20
N LYS A 198 -4.92 7.82 -15.14
CA LYS A 198 -3.62 8.46 -15.07
C LYS A 198 -3.78 9.86 -14.49
N PHE A 199 -2.91 10.20 -13.55
CA PHE A 199 -2.82 11.53 -12.96
C PHE A 199 -1.87 12.41 -13.76
N SER A 200 -2.36 13.60 -14.11
CA SER A 200 -1.55 14.73 -14.53
C SER A 200 -0.86 15.38 -13.33
N LEU A 201 0.16 16.18 -13.61
CA LEU A 201 0.84 17.00 -12.60
C LEU A 201 -0.14 17.96 -11.91
N GLU A 202 -1.04 18.56 -12.67
CA GLU A 202 -2.03 19.53 -12.20
C GLU A 202 -3.02 18.90 -11.23
N GLU A 203 -3.52 17.70 -11.51
CA GLU A 203 -4.42 16.98 -10.60
C GLU A 203 -3.74 16.60 -9.28
N VAL A 204 -2.46 16.20 -9.33
CA VAL A 204 -1.69 15.95 -8.10
C VAL A 204 -1.52 17.22 -7.29
N GLN A 205 -1.23 18.35 -7.95
CA GLN A 205 -1.09 19.64 -7.28
C GLN A 205 -2.41 20.13 -6.68
N GLN A 206 -3.52 20.00 -7.41
CA GLN A 206 -4.86 20.32 -6.92
C GLN A 206 -5.22 19.49 -5.69
N LEU A 207 -4.98 18.17 -5.72
CA LEU A 207 -5.20 17.32 -4.55
C LEU A 207 -4.28 17.69 -3.39
N CYS A 208 -3.00 17.98 -3.65
CA CYS A 208 -2.11 18.48 -2.60
C CYS A 208 -2.66 19.76 -1.97
N SER A 209 -3.16 20.71 -2.76
CA SER A 209 -3.75 21.96 -2.25
C SER A 209 -4.99 21.72 -1.39
N VAL A 210 -5.86 20.78 -1.77
CA VAL A 210 -7.04 20.41 -0.98
C VAL A 210 -6.66 19.69 0.32
N LEU A 211 -5.60 18.89 0.29
CA LEU A 211 -5.12 18.07 1.40
C LEU A 211 -4.13 18.79 2.33
N SER A 212 -3.72 20.00 1.97
CA SER A 212 -2.75 20.77 2.75
C SER A 212 -3.41 21.34 4.00
N PRO A 213 -2.70 21.33 5.14
CA PRO A 213 -3.20 21.97 6.35
C PRO A 213 -3.26 23.50 6.18
N ASN A 214 -4.18 24.15 6.90
CA ASN A 214 -4.35 25.61 6.89
C ASN A 214 -3.11 26.38 7.41
N GLN A 215 -2.16 25.69 8.06
CA GLN A 215 -0.86 26.23 8.47
C GLN A 215 0.25 25.47 7.74
N PRO A 216 1.30 26.16 7.26
CA PRO A 216 2.39 25.50 6.55
C PRO A 216 3.06 24.45 7.45
N PRO A 217 3.22 23.20 6.98
CA PRO A 217 3.82 22.14 7.78
C PRO A 217 5.26 22.50 8.13
N ILE A 218 5.66 22.23 9.38
CA ILE A 218 7.07 22.35 9.79
C ILE A 218 7.84 21.26 9.02
N PRO A 219 8.86 21.61 8.22
CA PRO A 219 9.55 20.62 7.42
C PRO A 219 10.20 19.55 8.29
N GLU A 220 9.94 18.28 7.99
CA GLU A 220 10.60 17.18 8.69
C GLU A 220 12.10 17.23 8.40
N ARG A 221 12.92 17.50 9.43
CA ARG A 221 14.37 17.34 9.32
C ARG A 221 14.69 15.92 8.91
N ILE A 222 15.23 15.75 7.70
CA ILE A 222 15.81 14.49 7.28
C ILE A 222 17.07 14.29 8.11
N CYS A 223 16.96 13.55 9.21
CA CYS A 223 18.13 13.03 9.88
C CYS A 223 18.77 12.04 8.91
N SER A 224 19.75 12.52 8.14
CA SER A 224 20.59 11.69 7.32
C SER A 224 21.46 10.87 8.26
N SER A 225 20.90 9.77 8.78
CA SER A 225 21.75 8.68 9.23
C SER A 225 22.47 8.16 7.99
N SER A 226 23.64 8.75 7.75
CA SER A 226 24.62 8.45 6.70
C SER A 226 24.86 6.94 6.59
N TYR A 227 24.71 6.23 7.70
CA TYR A 227 24.85 4.79 7.81
C TYR A 227 23.82 4.01 6.97
N HIS A 228 22.52 4.33 7.05
CA HIS A 228 21.49 3.55 6.36
C HIS A 228 21.49 3.78 4.85
N VAL A 229 21.78 5.00 4.39
CA VAL A 229 21.85 5.33 2.96
C VAL A 229 23.07 4.68 2.30
N LYS A 230 24.24 4.74 2.96
CA LYS A 230 25.47 4.09 2.45
C LYS A 230 25.32 2.57 2.40
N VAL A 231 24.78 1.95 3.44
CA VAL A 231 24.56 0.49 3.46
C VAL A 231 23.50 0.08 2.44
N GLY A 232 22.41 0.84 2.29
CA GLY A 232 21.38 0.60 1.27
C GLY A 232 21.94 0.66 -0.16
N LYS A 233 22.74 1.69 -0.47
CA LYS A 233 23.41 1.84 -1.76
C LYS A 233 24.38 0.69 -2.03
N MET A 234 25.25 0.35 -1.07
CA MET A 234 26.19 -0.78 -1.20
C MET A 234 25.47 -2.11 -1.44
N ARG A 235 24.38 -2.38 -0.69
CA ARG A 235 23.57 -3.59 -0.89
C ARG A 235 22.89 -3.63 -2.26
N SER A 236 22.40 -2.50 -2.76
CA SER A 236 21.80 -2.41 -4.10
C SER A 236 22.84 -2.67 -5.20
N GLN A 237 24.00 -2.00 -5.12
CA GLN A 237 25.11 -2.20 -6.05
C GLN A 237 25.62 -3.65 -6.04
N ALA A 238 25.76 -4.27 -4.87
CA ALA A 238 26.16 -5.67 -4.75
C ALA A 238 25.14 -6.63 -5.39
N GLN A 239 23.84 -6.31 -5.32
CA GLN A 239 22.81 -7.09 -5.99
C GLN A 239 22.83 -6.93 -7.51
N GLN A 240 22.97 -5.70 -8.01
CA GLN A 240 23.13 -5.45 -9.45
C GLN A 240 24.37 -6.17 -10.00
N MET A 241 25.49 -6.14 -9.27
CA MET A 241 26.70 -6.88 -9.61
C MET A 241 26.47 -8.39 -9.66
N ARG A 242 25.72 -8.96 -8.71
CA ARG A 242 25.36 -10.39 -8.71
C ARG A 242 24.46 -10.75 -9.90
N LEU A 243 23.47 -9.93 -10.19
CA LEU A 243 22.58 -10.14 -11.35
C LEU A 243 23.37 -10.05 -12.65
N SER A 244 24.20 -9.02 -12.81
CA SER A 244 25.05 -8.84 -13.99
C SER A 244 25.99 -10.04 -14.20
N ARG A 245 26.66 -10.52 -13.13
CA ARG A 245 27.48 -11.75 -13.21
C ARG A 245 26.69 -12.99 -13.61
N LYS A 246 25.46 -13.15 -13.09
CA LYS A 246 24.59 -14.28 -13.47
C LYS A 246 24.16 -14.20 -14.93
N VAL A 247 23.78 -13.02 -15.39
CA VAL A 247 23.41 -12.77 -16.79
C VAL A 247 24.61 -13.02 -17.71
N GLN A 248 25.79 -12.51 -17.36
CA GLN A 248 27.02 -12.76 -18.13
C GLN A 248 27.39 -14.25 -18.17
N ALA A 249 27.29 -14.96 -17.04
CA ALA A 249 27.55 -16.40 -17.01
C ALA A 249 26.53 -17.20 -17.85
N ALA A 250 25.27 -16.77 -17.88
CA ALA A 250 24.25 -17.38 -18.74
C ALA A 250 24.52 -17.11 -20.22
N LEU A 251 24.85 -15.87 -20.59
CA LEU A 251 25.24 -15.50 -21.96
C LEU A 251 26.47 -16.27 -22.43
N ASN A 252 27.52 -16.35 -21.62
CA ASN A 252 28.72 -17.12 -21.96
C ASN A 252 28.42 -18.61 -22.14
N LYS A 253 27.52 -19.19 -21.33
CA LYS A 253 27.08 -20.58 -21.51
C LYS A 253 26.30 -20.81 -22.80
N HIS A 254 25.50 -19.84 -23.24
CA HIS A 254 24.78 -19.92 -24.51
C HIS A 254 25.75 -19.77 -25.70
N LEU A 255 26.67 -18.80 -25.64
CA LEU A 255 27.69 -18.60 -26.68
C LEU A 255 28.66 -19.78 -26.83
N LEU A 256 28.95 -20.50 -25.75
CA LEU A 256 29.73 -21.75 -25.78
C LEU A 256 28.95 -22.94 -26.36
N ARG A 257 27.61 -22.88 -26.37
CA ARG A 257 26.75 -23.91 -26.98
C ARG A 257 26.59 -23.73 -28.48
N ASP A 258 26.55 -22.48 -28.95
CA ASP A 258 26.40 -22.15 -30.37
C ASP A 258 27.70 -22.33 -31.18
N GLY A 259 28.83 -22.64 -30.51
CA GLY A 259 30.15 -22.86 -31.13
C GLY A 259 30.57 -24.33 -31.31
N ILE A 260 29.68 -25.31 -31.10
CA ILE A 260 29.99 -26.75 -31.23
C ILE A 260 29.18 -27.42 -32.36
N GLU A 261 28.60 -26.66 -33.29
CA GLU A 261 28.09 -27.20 -34.56
C GLU A 261 29.08 -26.90 -35.70
N THR A 262 30.16 -27.68 -35.77
CA THR A 262 30.89 -28.01 -37.02
C THR A 262 31.44 -29.42 -36.93
#